data_AF-A0A950L5K1-F1
#
_entry.id   AF-A0A950L5K1-F1
#
_cell.length_a   1.000
_cell.length_b   1.000
_cell.length_c   1.000
_cell.angle_alpha   90.00
_cell.angle_beta   90.00
_cell.angle_gamma   90.00
#
_symmetry.space_group_name_H-M   'P 1'
#
loop_
_entity.id
_entity.type
_entity.pdbx_description
1 polymer ?
#
loop_
_entity_poly.entity_id
_entity_poly.type
_entity_poly.pdbx_seq_one_letter_code
_entity_poly.pdbx_strand_id
1 'polypeptide(L)'
;MVEVLVIFGLVGWLFLTFLESLSRLPFFPAIAIATVICPVLSRRDYLNLSRAWRLRGISSKRDPIPPERFYWLGQKPRLRRVICFSGILTSLAWGNVVILPASCDVNPASIAGWLNALVGILTLSRVMSAATLFFTASQWFDSMSPRFVGLLRRAMYKLSDNYEYLGTKRPDPEKEEVY
;
A
#
# COMPACT_ATOMS: atom_id res chain seq x y z
N MET A 1 20.91 -19.58 -21.46
CA MET A 1 21.35 -18.17 -21.37
C MET A 1 20.73 -17.30 -22.47
N VAL A 2 20.69 -17.74 -23.73
CA VAL A 2 20.06 -16.99 -24.83
C VAL A 2 18.57 -16.72 -24.59
N GLU A 3 17.80 -17.72 -24.14
CA GLU A 3 16.36 -17.55 -23.84
C GLU A 3 16.10 -16.50 -22.75
N VAL A 4 16.92 -16.49 -21.70
CA VAL A 4 16.83 -15.52 -20.61
C VAL A 4 17.09 -14.10 -21.14
N LEU A 5 18.06 -13.95 -22.04
CA LEU A 5 18.40 -12.68 -22.66
C LEU A 5 17.30 -12.19 -23.62
N VAL A 6 16.64 -13.10 -24.33
CA VAL A 6 15.45 -12.80 -25.16
C VAL A 6 14.27 -12.38 -24.29
N ILE A 7 14.01 -13.07 -23.17
CA ILE A 7 12.93 -12.71 -22.24
C ILE A 7 13.18 -11.32 -21.65
N PHE A 8 14.39 -11.04 -21.16
CA PHE A 8 14.73 -9.71 -20.65
C PHE A 8 14.68 -8.63 -21.73
N GLY A 9 15.14 -8.93 -22.94
CA GLY A 9 15.04 -8.01 -24.08
C GLY A 9 13.58 -7.69 -24.44
N LEU A 10 12.71 -8.70 -24.46
CA LEU A 10 11.29 -8.55 -24.80
C LEU A 10 10.53 -7.80 -23.70
N VAL A 11 10.79 -8.11 -22.43
CA VAL A 11 10.24 -7.37 -21.28
C VAL A 11 10.72 -5.92 -21.27
N GLY A 12 12.01 -5.69 -21.53
CA GLY A 12 12.58 -4.35 -21.64
C GLY A 12 11.96 -3.55 -22.78
N TRP A 13 11.80 -4.17 -23.96
CA TRP A 13 11.14 -3.54 -25.10
C TRP A 13 9.66 -3.23 -24.84
N LEU A 14 8.91 -4.15 -24.23
CA LEU A 14 7.53 -3.91 -23.79
C LEU A 14 7.44 -2.76 -22.79
N PHE A 15 8.39 -2.69 -21.85
CA PHE A 15 8.44 -1.59 -20.88
C PHE A 15 8.71 -0.24 -21.55
N LEU A 16 9.64 -0.18 -22.49
CA LEU A 16 9.98 1.05 -23.23
C LEU A 16 8.81 1.52 -24.12
N THR A 17 8.20 0.60 -24.87
CA THR A 17 7.04 0.91 -25.72
C THR A 17 5.83 1.36 -24.89
N PHE A 18 5.61 0.75 -23.73
CA PHE A 18 4.60 1.20 -22.78
C PHE A 18 4.88 2.59 -22.22
N LEU A 19 6.13 2.88 -21.83
CA LEU A 19 6.54 4.20 -21.36
C LEU A 19 6.40 5.27 -22.45
N GLU A 20 6.75 4.95 -23.69
CA GLU A 20 6.59 5.86 -24.83
C GLU A 20 5.11 6.14 -25.11
N SER A 21 4.25 5.13 -25.01
CA SER A 21 2.80 5.32 -25.11
C SER A 21 2.27 6.20 -23.98
N LEU A 22 2.78 6.04 -22.75
CA LEU A 22 2.43 6.86 -21.60
C LEU A 22 2.91 8.30 -21.73
N SER A 23 4.11 8.54 -22.28
CA SER A 23 4.69 9.88 -22.41
C SER A 23 3.93 10.79 -23.37
N ARG A 24 3.09 10.21 -24.24
CA ARG A 24 2.20 10.95 -25.14
C ARG A 24 0.97 11.50 -24.43
N LEU A 25 0.71 11.10 -23.18
CA LEU A 25 -0.45 11.56 -22.42
C LEU A 25 -0.16 12.90 -21.74
N PRO A 26 -1.13 13.85 -21.74
CA PRO A 26 -0.91 15.20 -21.22
C PRO A 26 -0.73 15.24 -19.69
N PHE A 27 -1.11 14.16 -18.98
CA PHE A 27 -0.93 14.01 -17.54
C PHE A 27 0.31 13.18 -17.14
N PHE A 28 1.13 12.75 -18.11
CA PHE A 28 2.35 12.00 -17.86
C PHE A 28 3.30 12.68 -16.87
N PRO A 29 3.54 14.01 -16.92
CA PRO A 29 4.41 14.68 -15.95
C PRO A 29 3.94 14.46 -14.50
N ALA A 30 2.63 14.53 -14.25
CA ALA A 30 2.07 14.26 -12.93
C ALA A 30 2.26 12.80 -12.49
N ILE A 31 2.11 11.83 -13.40
CA ILE A 31 2.36 10.41 -13.11
C ILE A 31 3.84 10.19 -12.78
N ALA A 32 4.75 10.73 -13.58
CA ALA A 32 6.19 10.59 -13.38
C ALA A 32 6.63 11.19 -12.03
N ILE A 33 6.06 12.32 -11.63
CA ILE A 33 6.31 12.90 -10.31
C ILE A 33 5.70 12.03 -9.20
N ALA A 34 4.48 11.51 -9.41
CA ALA A 34 3.82 10.66 -8.44
C ALA A 34 4.61 9.37 -8.15
N THR A 35 5.20 8.73 -9.16
CA THR A 35 5.97 7.48 -8.97
C THR A 35 7.20 7.70 -8.09
N VAL A 36 7.79 8.89 -8.10
CA VAL A 36 8.95 9.25 -7.26
C VAL A 36 8.52 9.75 -5.89
N ILE A 37 7.52 10.64 -5.82
CA ILE A 37 7.13 11.31 -4.58
C ILE A 37 6.27 10.40 -3.69
N CYS A 38 5.33 9.62 -4.26
CA CYS A 38 4.45 8.75 -3.48
C CYS A 38 5.19 7.78 -2.55
N PRO A 39 6.24 7.05 -2.98
CA PRO A 39 6.94 6.13 -2.07
C PRO A 39 7.66 6.86 -0.93
N VAL A 40 8.23 8.05 -1.19
CA VAL A 40 8.91 8.85 -0.16
C VAL A 40 7.90 9.35 0.88
N LEU A 41 6.78 9.91 0.43
CA LEU A 41 5.71 10.38 1.30
C LEU A 41 5.05 9.23 2.06
N SER A 42 4.75 8.13 1.38
CA SER A 42 4.13 6.95 1.98
C SER A 42 4.98 6.36 3.09
N ARG A 43 6.31 6.26 2.89
CA ARG A 43 7.24 5.78 3.91
C ARG A 43 7.26 6.68 5.15
N ARG A 44 7.33 8.01 4.95
CA ARG A 44 7.30 8.97 6.08
C ARG A 44 5.98 8.89 6.82
N ASP A 45 4.89 8.81 6.08
CA ASP A 45 3.56 8.76 6.65
C ASP A 45 3.28 7.45 7.41
N TYR A 46 3.78 6.32 6.91
CA TYR A 46 3.76 5.03 7.61
C TYR A 46 4.44 5.12 8.98
N LEU A 47 5.63 5.75 9.04
CA LEU A 47 6.35 5.94 10.29
C LEU A 47 5.58 6.87 11.25
N ASN A 48 4.97 7.93 10.73
CA ASN A 48 4.18 8.85 11.55
C ASN A 48 2.89 8.19 12.08
N LEU A 49 2.17 7.45 11.23
CA LEU A 49 0.96 6.72 11.59
C LEU A 49 1.25 5.63 12.63
N SER A 50 2.28 4.81 12.41
CA SER A 50 2.66 3.75 13.36
C SER A 50 3.03 4.32 14.73
N ARG A 51 3.70 5.48 14.78
CA ARG A 51 4.02 6.18 16.02
C ARG A 51 2.79 6.76 16.70
N ALA A 52 1.95 7.47 15.95
CA ALA A 52 0.76 8.14 16.47
C ALA A 52 -0.27 7.13 17.02
N TRP A 53 -0.38 5.97 16.38
CA TRP A 53 -1.40 4.98 16.72
C TRP A 53 -0.90 3.90 17.69
N ARG A 54 0.30 4.11 18.27
CA ARG A 54 0.96 3.19 19.23
C ARG A 54 1.18 1.78 18.67
N LEU A 55 1.41 1.68 17.36
CA LEU A 55 1.66 0.43 16.64
C LEU A 55 3.16 0.24 16.31
N ARG A 56 4.06 0.88 17.07
CA ARG A 56 5.51 0.76 16.85
C ARG A 56 6.02 -0.67 17.06
N GLY A 57 5.31 -1.48 17.86
CA GLY A 57 5.64 -2.87 18.11
C GLY A 57 5.71 -3.74 16.85
N ILE A 58 5.02 -3.36 15.76
CA ILE A 58 5.01 -4.09 14.48
C ILE A 58 6.41 -4.24 13.88
N SER A 59 7.33 -3.30 14.13
CA SER A 59 8.71 -3.41 13.63
C SER A 59 9.58 -4.35 14.48
N SER A 60 9.07 -4.81 15.63
CA SER A 60 9.74 -5.78 16.48
C SER A 60 9.28 -7.18 16.11
N LYS A 61 10.21 -8.14 15.99
CA LYS A 61 9.89 -9.56 15.73
C LYS A 61 9.19 -10.26 16.92
N ARG A 62 8.74 -9.51 17.93
CA ARG A 62 8.07 -10.03 19.12
C ARG A 62 6.58 -10.21 18.87
N ASP A 63 5.97 -11.07 19.68
CA ASP A 63 4.52 -11.22 19.68
C ASP A 63 3.82 -9.97 20.24
N PRO A 64 2.59 -9.70 19.79
CA PRO A 64 1.81 -8.57 20.26
C PRO A 64 1.46 -8.72 21.74
N ILE A 65 1.89 -7.76 22.57
CA ILE A 65 1.65 -7.72 24.02
C ILE A 65 0.26 -7.10 24.26
N PRO A 66 -0.48 -7.46 25.34
CA PRO A 66 -1.83 -6.98 25.65
C PRO A 66 -2.18 -5.52 25.29
N PRO A 67 -1.44 -4.46 25.66
CA PRO A 67 -1.83 -3.09 25.34
C PRO A 67 -1.94 -2.83 23.84
N GLU A 68 -1.11 -3.48 23.02
CA GLU A 68 -1.11 -3.33 21.56
C GLU A 68 -2.31 -4.04 20.92
N ARG A 69 -2.74 -5.17 21.50
CA ARG A 69 -3.95 -5.89 21.08
C ARG A 69 -5.19 -5.02 21.28
N PHE A 70 -5.29 -4.34 22.43
CA PHE A 70 -6.38 -3.40 22.71
C PHE A 70 -6.36 -2.18 21.78
N TYR A 71 -5.19 -1.59 21.54
CA TYR A 71 -5.08 -0.49 20.58
C TYR A 71 -5.50 -0.92 19.18
N TRP A 72 -5.11 -2.10 18.73
CA TRP A 72 -5.45 -2.59 17.41
C TRP A 72 -6.96 -2.72 17.17
N LEU A 73 -7.72 -3.24 18.14
CA LEU A 73 -9.18 -3.35 18.02
C LEU A 73 -9.85 -2.00 17.77
N GLY A 74 -9.40 -0.94 18.45
CA GLY A 74 -9.91 0.42 18.24
C GLY A 74 -9.41 1.07 16.95
N GLN A 75 -8.16 0.80 16.55
CA GLN A 75 -7.52 1.44 15.40
C GLN A 75 -7.91 0.81 14.05
N LYS A 76 -8.18 -0.50 14.01
CA LYS A 76 -8.57 -1.24 12.80
C LYS A 76 -9.72 -0.59 12.01
N PRO A 77 -10.88 -0.24 12.62
CA PRO A 77 -11.97 0.41 11.89
C PRO A 77 -11.63 1.86 11.49
N ARG A 78 -10.75 2.55 12.22
CA ARG A 78 -10.28 3.90 11.86
C ARG A 78 -9.36 3.85 10.64
N LEU A 79 -8.43 2.89 10.60
CA LEU A 79 -7.53 2.66 9.48
C LEU A 79 -8.32 2.35 8.20
N ARG A 80 -9.33 1.47 8.32
CA ARG A 80 -10.23 1.17 7.19
C ARG A 80 -10.96 2.41 6.69
N ARG A 81 -11.48 3.26 7.59
CA ARG A 81 -12.14 4.52 7.22
C ARG A 81 -11.19 5.47 6.49
N VAL A 82 -9.96 5.62 6.98
CA VAL A 82 -8.92 6.44 6.32
C VAL A 82 -8.62 5.90 4.92
N ILE A 83 -8.42 4.59 4.78
CA ILE A 83 -8.16 3.95 3.48
C ILE A 83 -9.33 4.20 2.51
N CYS A 84 -10.59 4.01 2.95
CA CYS A 84 -11.75 4.23 2.10
C CYS A 84 -11.91 5.71 1.70
N PHE A 85 -11.82 6.63 2.67
CA PHE A 85 -11.97 8.06 2.43
C PHE A 85 -10.87 8.60 1.52
N SER A 86 -9.61 8.32 1.86
CA SER A 86 -8.47 8.72 1.03
C SER A 86 -8.48 8.01 -0.33
N GLY A 87 -8.99 6.77 -0.41
CA GLY A 87 -9.16 6.04 -1.66
C GLY A 87 -10.15 6.72 -2.61
N ILE A 88 -11.31 7.13 -2.09
CA ILE A 88 -12.30 7.88 -2.88
C ILE A 88 -11.71 9.20 -3.37
N LEU A 89 -11.06 9.96 -2.49
CA LEU A 89 -10.41 11.22 -2.87
C LEU A 89 -9.32 11.01 -3.92
N THR A 90 -8.54 9.94 -3.79
CA THR A 90 -7.49 9.58 -4.76
C THR A 90 -8.11 9.33 -6.13
N SER A 91 -9.15 8.50 -6.20
CA SER A 91 -9.84 8.18 -7.46
C SER A 91 -10.46 9.41 -8.10
N LEU A 92 -11.06 10.31 -7.31
CA LEU A 92 -11.62 11.57 -7.82
C LEU A 92 -10.53 12.51 -8.33
N ALA A 93 -9.44 12.67 -7.58
CA ALA A 93 -8.33 13.52 -7.98
C ALA A 93 -7.69 13.03 -9.28
N TRP A 94 -7.35 11.74 -9.38
CA TRP A 94 -6.76 11.17 -10.59
C TRP A 94 -7.74 11.12 -11.76
N GLY A 95 -9.03 10.89 -11.52
CA GLY A 95 -10.06 11.01 -12.56
C GLY A 95 -10.15 12.43 -13.11
N ASN A 96 -10.02 13.44 -12.25
CA ASN A 96 -10.06 14.85 -12.66
C ASN A 96 -8.76 15.31 -13.34
N VAL A 97 -7.62 14.66 -13.10
CA VAL A 97 -6.35 14.93 -13.82
C VAL A 97 -6.48 14.62 -15.33
N VAL A 98 -7.41 13.74 -15.73
CA VAL A 98 -7.69 13.47 -17.15
C VAL A 98 -8.38 14.67 -17.82
N ILE A 99 -9.22 15.40 -17.08
CA ILE A 99 -9.99 16.54 -17.58
C ILE A 99 -9.15 17.83 -17.54
N LEU A 100 -8.38 18.01 -16.46
CA LEU A 100 -7.49 19.14 -16.24
C LEU A 100 -6.05 18.63 -16.17
N PRO A 101 -5.39 18.42 -17.32
CA PRO A 101 -4.05 17.87 -17.34
C PRO A 101 -3.03 18.84 -16.74
N ALA A 102 -2.15 18.28 -15.93
CA ALA A 102 -0.97 18.96 -15.41
C ALA A 102 0.09 19.09 -16.53
N SER A 103 -0.11 20.07 -17.42
CA SER A 103 0.83 20.36 -18.50
C SER A 103 2.03 21.17 -17.98
N CYS A 104 3.08 21.30 -18.79
CA CYS A 104 4.23 22.15 -18.46
C CYS A 104 3.99 23.63 -18.79
N ASP A 105 2.82 23.98 -19.32
CA ASP A 105 2.50 25.35 -19.70
C ASP A 105 2.10 26.18 -18.46
N VAL A 106 2.43 27.47 -18.48
CA VAL A 106 2.09 28.42 -17.40
C VAL A 106 0.68 28.99 -17.60
N ASN A 107 -0.29 28.10 -17.79
CA ASN A 107 -1.71 28.44 -17.93
C ASN A 107 -2.46 28.21 -16.61
N PRO A 108 -3.50 29.00 -16.29
CA PRO A 108 -4.27 28.82 -15.07
C PRO A 108 -4.90 27.42 -14.97
N ALA A 109 -5.29 26.83 -16.10
CA ALA A 109 -5.78 25.46 -16.18
C ALA A 109 -4.71 24.42 -15.81
N SER A 110 -3.46 24.65 -16.22
CA SER A 110 -2.33 23.79 -15.86
C SER A 110 -2.01 23.89 -14.37
N ILE A 111 -2.04 25.10 -13.79
CA ILE A 111 -1.87 25.31 -12.33
C ILE A 111 -2.95 24.55 -11.56
N ALA A 112 -4.21 24.62 -11.99
CA ALA A 112 -5.30 23.86 -11.40
C ALA A 112 -5.09 22.34 -11.54
N GLY A 113 -4.61 21.88 -12.71
CA GLY A 113 -4.23 20.49 -12.96
C GLY A 113 -3.13 20.00 -12.02
N TRP A 114 -2.10 20.81 -11.77
CA TRP A 114 -1.01 20.51 -10.83
C TRP A 114 -1.49 20.48 -9.38
N LEU A 115 -2.36 21.39 -8.95
CA LEU A 115 -2.96 21.35 -7.61
C LEU A 115 -3.79 20.08 -7.41
N ASN A 116 -4.58 19.70 -8.41
CA ASN A 116 -5.36 18.48 -8.36
C ASN A 116 -4.46 17.22 -8.36
N ALA A 117 -3.41 17.20 -9.18
CA ALA A 117 -2.39 16.15 -9.15
C ALA A 117 -1.70 16.05 -7.79
N LEU A 118 -1.37 17.18 -7.15
CA LEU A 118 -0.79 17.21 -5.81
C LEU A 118 -1.73 16.58 -4.77
N VAL A 119 -3.02 16.89 -4.81
CA VAL A 119 -4.03 16.25 -3.95
C VAL A 119 -4.08 14.75 -4.23
N GLY A 120 -4.04 14.33 -5.50
CA GLY A 120 -3.98 12.93 -5.90
C GLY A 120 -2.75 12.20 -5.36
N ILE A 121 -1.57 12.81 -5.41
CA ILE A 121 -0.31 12.27 -4.88
C ILE A 121 -0.39 12.13 -3.36
N LEU A 122 -0.84 13.18 -2.66
CA LEU A 122 -0.94 13.17 -1.20
C LEU A 122 -1.92 12.09 -0.72
N THR A 123 -3.11 12.04 -1.33
CA THR A 123 -4.15 11.05 -0.98
C THR A 123 -3.72 9.64 -1.33
N LEU A 124 -3.08 9.42 -2.49
CA LEU A 124 -2.52 8.12 -2.88
C LEU A 124 -1.45 7.67 -1.89
N SER A 125 -0.52 8.56 -1.51
CA SER A 125 0.54 8.25 -0.55
C SER A 125 -0.03 7.82 0.82
N ARG A 126 -1.13 8.46 1.24
CA ARG A 126 -1.89 8.15 2.46
C ARG A 126 -2.62 6.82 2.38
N VAL A 127 -3.19 6.49 1.22
CA VAL A 127 -3.81 5.18 0.97
C VAL A 127 -2.74 4.10 1.05
N MET A 128 -1.59 4.29 0.40
CA MET A 128 -0.48 3.33 0.43
C MET A 128 0.07 3.13 1.85
N SER A 129 0.31 4.22 2.60
CA SER A 129 0.85 4.14 3.97
C SER A 129 -0.15 3.48 4.93
N ALA A 130 -1.43 3.83 4.84
CA ALA A 130 -2.47 3.25 5.67
C ALA A 130 -2.74 1.79 5.29
N ALA A 131 -2.81 1.47 4.00
CA ALA A 131 -2.99 0.09 3.54
C ALA A 131 -1.82 -0.79 3.99
N THR A 132 -0.58 -0.37 3.76
CA THR A 132 0.60 -1.11 4.22
C THR A 132 0.58 -1.33 5.73
N LEU A 133 0.29 -0.29 6.53
CA LEU A 133 0.13 -0.41 7.97
C LEU A 133 -1.00 -1.38 8.36
N PHE A 134 -2.14 -1.33 7.67
CA PHE A 134 -3.26 -2.24 7.90
C PHE A 134 -2.85 -3.69 7.68
N PHE A 135 -2.19 -3.99 6.56
CA PHE A 135 -1.74 -5.34 6.23
C PHE A 135 -0.67 -5.83 7.21
N THR A 136 0.36 -5.02 7.48
CA THR A 136 1.43 -5.42 8.41
C THR A 136 0.91 -5.60 9.82
N ALA A 137 0.04 -4.70 10.30
CA ALA A 137 -0.56 -4.83 11.62
C ALA A 137 -1.48 -6.05 11.69
N SER A 138 -2.36 -6.24 10.70
CA SER A 138 -3.25 -7.40 10.63
C SER A 138 -2.46 -8.70 10.72
N GLN A 139 -1.43 -8.86 9.87
CA GLN A 139 -0.59 -10.06 9.84
C GLN A 139 0.22 -10.27 11.13
N TRP A 140 0.58 -9.19 11.82
CA TRP A 140 1.29 -9.27 13.09
C TRP A 140 0.40 -9.75 14.24
N PHE A 141 -0.88 -9.37 14.26
CA PHE A 141 -1.84 -9.85 15.26
C PHE A 141 -2.45 -11.21 14.91
N ASP A 142 -2.69 -11.47 13.62
CA ASP A 142 -3.22 -12.72 13.09
C ASP A 142 -2.64 -12.94 11.69
N SER A 143 -1.76 -13.93 11.57
CA SER A 143 -1.02 -14.26 10.35
C SER A 143 -1.92 -14.65 9.16
N MET A 144 -3.17 -15.06 9.44
CA MET A 144 -4.19 -15.39 8.45
C MET A 144 -5.04 -14.17 8.04
N SER A 145 -4.82 -13.02 8.66
CA SER A 145 -5.54 -11.78 8.37
C SER A 145 -4.69 -10.82 7.52
N PRO A 146 -5.31 -10.04 6.61
CA PRO A 146 -6.73 -10.04 6.26
C PRO A 146 -7.15 -11.26 5.41
N ARG A 147 -8.47 -11.51 5.33
CA ARG A 147 -9.07 -12.75 4.76
C ARG A 147 -8.51 -13.18 3.40
N PHE A 148 -8.19 -12.23 2.53
CA PHE A 148 -7.59 -12.52 1.22
C PHE A 148 -6.22 -13.19 1.35
N VAL A 149 -5.36 -12.71 2.25
CA VAL A 149 -4.05 -13.31 2.53
C VAL A 149 -4.23 -14.70 3.14
N GLY A 150 -5.18 -14.87 4.06
CA GLY A 150 -5.49 -16.19 4.63
C GLY A 150 -5.99 -17.18 3.57
N LEU A 151 -6.80 -16.74 2.61
CA LEU A 151 -7.24 -17.57 1.47
C LEU A 151 -6.06 -17.97 0.59
N LEU A 152 -5.19 -17.02 0.24
CA LEU A 152 -4.00 -17.28 -0.57
C LEU A 152 -3.07 -18.28 0.14
N ARG A 153 -2.80 -18.07 1.43
CA ARG A 153 -1.99 -18.97 2.25
C ARG A 153 -2.58 -20.38 2.34
N ARG A 154 -3.91 -20.50 2.50
CA ARG A 154 -4.59 -21.80 2.46
C ARG A 154 -4.50 -22.47 1.09
N ALA A 155 -4.57 -21.71 0.01
CA ALA A 155 -4.39 -22.25 -1.34
C ALA A 155 -2.94 -22.75 -1.55
N MET A 156 -1.95 -21.97 -1.11
CA MET A 156 -0.54 -22.39 -1.14
C MET A 156 -0.27 -23.61 -0.27
N TYR A 157 -0.87 -23.68 0.92
CA TYR A 157 -0.83 -24.89 1.75
C TYR A 157 -1.39 -26.09 0.98
N LYS A 158 -2.58 -25.98 0.38
CA LYS A 158 -3.17 -27.08 -0.41
C LYS A 158 -2.32 -27.51 -1.61
N LEU A 159 -1.54 -26.60 -2.19
CA LEU A 159 -0.69 -26.87 -3.35
C LEU A 159 0.69 -27.46 -2.99
N SER A 160 1.19 -27.18 -1.78
CA SER A 160 2.57 -27.52 -1.39
C SER A 160 2.68 -28.39 -0.13
N ASP A 161 1.58 -28.60 0.59
CA ASP A 161 1.48 -29.24 1.90
C ASP A 161 2.40 -28.66 3.00
N ASN A 162 2.93 -27.44 2.79
CA ASN A 162 3.81 -26.78 3.74
C ASN A 162 3.02 -26.05 4.84
N TYR A 163 3.09 -26.56 6.06
CA TYR A 163 2.43 -26.01 7.25
C TYR A 163 2.90 -24.61 7.64
N GLU A 164 4.05 -24.13 7.16
CA GLU A 164 4.50 -22.75 7.36
C GLU A 164 3.49 -21.72 6.81
N TYR A 165 2.76 -22.06 5.75
CA TYR A 165 1.75 -21.17 5.17
C TYR A 165 0.54 -20.97 6.09
N LEU A 166 0.25 -21.90 7.00
CA LEU A 166 -0.87 -21.75 7.92
C LEU A 166 -0.56 -20.77 9.06
N GLY A 167 0.71 -20.37 9.22
CA GLY A 167 1.19 -19.63 10.37
C GLY A 167 1.11 -20.48 11.63
N THR A 168 2.06 -20.30 12.55
CA THR A 168 2.04 -20.99 13.85
C THR A 168 0.65 -20.87 14.48
N LYS A 169 0.10 -22.04 14.84
CA LYS A 169 -1.24 -22.20 15.43
C LYS A 169 -1.43 -21.22 16.58
N ARG A 170 -2.68 -20.75 16.70
CA ARG A 170 -3.34 -20.10 17.85
C ARG A 170 -2.46 -19.87 19.10
N PRO A 171 -2.50 -18.66 19.71
CA PRO A 171 -1.88 -18.45 21.02
C PRO A 171 -2.33 -19.57 21.97
N ASP A 172 -1.36 -20.19 22.66
CA ASP A 172 -1.64 -21.16 23.72
C ASP A 172 -2.58 -20.50 24.74
N PRO A 173 -3.81 -21.00 24.93
CA PRO A 173 -4.70 -20.49 25.97
C PRO A 173 -4.08 -20.66 27.37
N GLU A 174 -3.16 -21.61 27.54
CA GLU A 174 -2.42 -21.83 28.79
C GLU A 174 -1.46 -20.69 29.17
N LYS A 175 -1.08 -19.82 28.21
CA LYS A 175 -0.26 -18.62 28.50
C LYS A 175 -1.10 -17.39 28.85
N GLU A 176 -2.43 -17.46 28.73
CA GLU A 176 -3.35 -16.37 29.10
C GLU A 176 -3.95 -16.54 30.51
N GLU A 177 -3.78 -17.69 31.18
CA GLU A 177 -4.26 -17.90 32.56
C GLU A 177 -3.29 -17.46 33.66
N VAL A 178 -2.10 -16.97 33.31
CA VAL A 178 -1.19 -16.35 34.27
C VAL A 178 -1.28 -14.84 34.09
N TYR A 179 -2.28 -14.22 34.74
CA TYR A 179 -2.28 -12.90 35.41
C TYR A 179 -3.71 -12.35 35.58
#